data_AF-V6KMX4-F1
#
_entry.id   AF-V6KMX4-F1
#
_cell.length_a   1.000
_cell.length_b   1.000
_cell.length_c   1.000
_cell.angle_alpha   90.00
_cell.angle_beta   90.00
_cell.angle_gamma   90.00
#
_symmetry.space_group_name_H-M   'P 1'
#
loop_
_entity.id
_entity.type
_entity.pdbx_description
1 polymer ?
#
loop_
_entity_poly.entity_id
_entity_poly.type
_entity_poly.pdbx_seq_one_letter_code
_entity_poly.pdbx_strand_id
1 'polypeptide(L)'
;MSTHLWQRPFLLAAASAALVTVTACGAQAVTHAAPAATGYSALAQQSSHCGEGGEGGKGGAPGQPGEPGQPGKPGCSVFNGLQDLPDKSKSDLSQLDKARIALTVLTGRVTQADAAKKYKISEQEISNWERQLLNGDWLAFLQPESQ
;
A
#
# COMPACT_ATOMS: atom_id res chain seq x y z
N MET A 1 47.82 -9.49 24.56
CA MET A 1 48.59 -8.22 24.44
C MET A 1 49.48 -8.39 23.21
N SER A 2 49.57 -7.53 22.19
CA SER A 2 48.92 -6.28 21.81
C SER A 2 49.19 -6.10 20.29
N THR A 3 48.12 -5.85 19.52
CA THR A 3 47.97 -4.84 18.46
C THR A 3 49.13 -4.56 17.50
N HIS A 4 48.87 -4.64 16.18
CA HIS A 4 49.14 -3.51 15.29
C HIS A 4 48.10 -3.46 14.16
N LEU A 5 47.26 -2.42 14.25
CA LEU A 5 46.32 -1.95 13.26
C LEU A 5 47.07 -1.27 12.11
N TRP A 6 46.77 -1.67 10.88
CA TRP A 6 47.21 -1.02 9.64
C TRP A 6 46.10 -1.36 8.61
N GLN A 7 45.44 -0.46 7.88
CA GLN A 7 45.68 0.93 7.58
C GLN A 7 44.34 1.51 7.07
N ARG A 8 43.94 2.69 7.56
CA ARG A 8 42.91 3.51 6.88
C ARG A 8 43.56 4.21 5.68
N PRO A 9 42.77 4.49 4.64
CA PRO A 9 42.74 5.87 4.17
C PRO A 9 41.31 6.44 4.16
N PHE A 10 41.20 7.61 4.79
CA PHE A 10 40.14 8.59 4.59
C PHE A 10 40.08 8.98 3.11
N LEU A 11 38.88 8.98 2.52
CA LEU A 11 38.51 9.95 1.49
C LEU A 11 37.07 10.40 1.72
N LEU A 12 36.94 11.56 2.37
CA LEU A 12 35.77 12.41 2.32
C LEU A 12 35.73 13.06 0.93
N ALA A 13 34.66 12.84 0.17
CA ALA A 13 34.34 13.64 -0.99
C ALA A 13 32.82 13.89 -1.00
N ALA A 14 32.41 14.92 -0.27
CA ALA A 14 31.11 15.53 -0.43
C ALA A 14 31.17 16.46 -1.64
N ALA A 15 30.54 16.06 -2.75
CA ALA A 15 30.27 16.93 -3.88
C ALA A 15 28.75 16.98 -4.08
N SER A 16 28.11 17.92 -3.38
CA SER A 16 26.70 18.27 -3.60
C SER A 16 26.59 19.07 -4.89
N ALA A 17 26.19 18.43 -5.98
CA ALA A 17 25.69 19.14 -7.16
C ALA A 17 24.19 19.40 -6.95
N ALA A 18 23.85 20.59 -6.47
CA ALA A 18 22.47 21.07 -6.50
C ALA A 18 22.12 21.44 -7.95
N LEU A 19 21.50 20.53 -8.69
CA LEU A 19 20.81 20.88 -9.93
C LEU A 19 19.48 21.52 -9.55
N VAL A 20 19.44 22.86 -9.53
CA VAL A 20 18.20 23.61 -9.52
C VAL A 20 17.55 23.46 -10.89
N THR A 21 16.76 22.40 -11.07
CA THR A 21 15.83 22.33 -12.18
C THR A 21 14.60 23.15 -11.82
N VAL A 22 14.52 24.36 -12.39
CA VAL A 22 13.29 25.14 -12.42
C VAL A 22 12.33 24.42 -13.36
N THR A 23 11.45 23.59 -12.80
CA THR A 23 10.33 23.01 -13.55
C THR A 23 9.26 24.09 -13.70
N ALA A 24 9.37 24.91 -14.74
CA ALA A 24 8.20 25.65 -15.20
C ALA A 24 7.20 24.61 -15.73
N CYS A 25 6.07 24.46 -15.04
CA CYS A 25 4.99 23.57 -15.44
C CYS A 25 4.33 24.14 -16.70
N GLY A 26 4.87 23.81 -17.87
CA GLY A 26 4.19 24.00 -19.14
C GLY A 26 3.11 22.94 -19.26
N ALA A 27 1.83 23.35 -19.23
CA ALA A 27 0.72 22.48 -19.58
C ALA A 27 0.84 22.11 -21.07
N GLN A 28 1.43 20.96 -21.35
CA GLN A 28 1.40 20.35 -22.68
C GLN A 28 0.16 19.48 -22.73
N ALA A 29 -0.90 19.99 -23.37
CA ALA A 29 -2.05 19.19 -23.75
C ALA A 29 -1.58 18.19 -24.83
N VAL A 30 -1.07 17.04 -24.40
CA VAL A 30 -0.71 15.96 -25.29
C VAL A 30 -1.97 15.13 -25.54
N THR A 31 -2.56 15.27 -26.72
CA THR A 31 -3.52 14.31 -27.27
C THR A 31 -2.78 13.02 -27.61
N HIS A 32 -2.56 12.16 -26.62
CA HIS A 32 -2.32 10.74 -26.88
C HIS A 32 -3.66 10.03 -26.87
N ALA A 33 -4.17 9.75 -28.08
CA ALA A 33 -5.10 8.66 -28.27
C ALA A 33 -4.39 7.37 -27.81
N ALA A 34 -4.79 6.85 -26.65
CA ALA A 34 -4.28 5.59 -26.15
C ALA A 34 -4.86 4.43 -26.98
N PRO A 35 -4.04 3.51 -27.51
CA PRO A 35 -4.55 2.28 -28.08
C PRO A 35 -5.17 1.43 -26.97
N ALA A 36 -6.33 0.85 -27.26
CA ALA A 36 -7.09 0.00 -26.35
C ALA A 36 -6.19 -1.10 -25.78
N ALA A 37 -6.01 -1.09 -24.45
CA ALA A 37 -5.36 -2.18 -23.74
C ALA A 37 -6.27 -3.41 -23.81
N THR A 38 -5.73 -4.49 -24.38
CA THR A 38 -6.27 -5.84 -24.34
C THR A 38 -6.54 -6.24 -22.90
N GLY A 39 -7.81 -6.36 -22.55
CA GLY A 39 -8.27 -6.62 -21.21
C GLY A 39 -7.89 -8.02 -20.73
N TYR A 40 -7.17 -8.10 -19.63
CA TYR A 40 -7.35 -9.20 -18.70
C TYR A 40 -8.72 -9.00 -18.05
N SER A 41 -9.67 -9.87 -18.38
CA SER A 41 -10.98 -9.91 -17.75
C SER A 41 -10.81 -10.32 -16.28
N ALA A 42 -10.57 -9.36 -15.39
CA ALA A 42 -10.89 -9.54 -13.99
C ALA A 42 -12.40 -9.82 -13.95
N LEU A 43 -12.79 -10.96 -13.37
CA LEU A 43 -14.19 -11.33 -13.12
C LEU A 43 -14.84 -10.28 -12.19
N ALA A 44 -15.27 -9.16 -12.78
CA ALA A 44 -16.11 -8.16 -12.15
C ALA A 44 -17.54 -8.44 -12.60
N GLN A 45 -18.20 -9.39 -11.94
CA GLN A 45 -19.63 -9.56 -12.16
C GLN A 45 -20.37 -10.05 -10.92
N GLN A 46 -20.64 -9.08 -10.04
CA GLN A 46 -21.87 -8.95 -9.26
C GLN A 46 -22.08 -7.44 -9.00
N SER A 47 -22.87 -6.82 -9.87
CA SER A 47 -23.24 -5.40 -9.80
C SER A 47 -24.22 -5.16 -8.63
N SER A 48 -24.15 -4.03 -7.91
CA SER A 48 -24.85 -2.80 -8.34
C SER A 48 -24.43 -1.62 -7.46
N HIS A 49 -23.82 -0.60 -8.07
CA HIS A 49 -23.44 0.70 -7.49
C HIS A 49 -22.64 0.71 -6.18
N CYS A 50 -21.34 0.48 -6.32
CA CYS A 50 -20.38 0.53 -5.22
C CYS A 50 -19.30 1.56 -5.50
N GLY A 51 -19.32 2.67 -4.75
CA GLY A 51 -18.46 3.84 -4.97
C GLY A 51 -18.92 4.64 -6.19
N GLU A 52 -19.06 5.95 -6.02
CA GLU A 52 -19.44 6.87 -7.09
C GLU A 52 -18.32 7.89 -7.25
N GLY A 53 -17.89 8.13 -8.49
CA GLY A 53 -16.91 9.18 -8.78
C GLY A 53 -17.45 10.54 -8.32
N GLY A 54 -16.58 11.35 -7.74
CA GLY A 54 -16.97 12.68 -7.27
C GLY A 54 -17.22 13.63 -8.45
N GLU A 55 -18.06 14.64 -8.23
CA GLU A 55 -18.31 15.66 -9.26
C GLU A 55 -17.08 16.54 -9.50
N GLY A 56 -16.86 16.89 -10.77
CA GLY A 56 -15.79 17.81 -11.18
C GLY A 56 -15.99 19.22 -10.64
N GLY A 57 -14.88 19.90 -10.34
CA GLY A 57 -14.89 21.27 -9.85
C GLY A 57 -15.39 22.28 -10.89
N LYS A 58 -15.82 23.45 -10.42
CA LYS A 58 -16.25 24.55 -11.30
C LYS A 58 -15.07 25.44 -11.69
N GLY A 59 -15.01 25.83 -12.96
CA GLY A 59 -14.02 26.80 -13.44
C GLY A 59 -14.18 28.16 -12.77
N GLY A 60 -13.06 28.82 -12.48
CA GLY A 60 -13.03 30.17 -11.90
C GLY A 60 -13.18 31.27 -12.96
N ALA A 61 -13.48 32.48 -12.50
CA ALA A 61 -13.47 33.67 -13.36
C ALA A 61 -12.02 34.06 -13.76
N PRO A 62 -11.82 34.89 -14.80
CA PRO A 62 -10.48 35.38 -15.16
C PRO A 62 -9.75 36.01 -13.97
N GLY A 63 -8.57 35.49 -13.65
CA GLY A 63 -7.77 35.93 -12.50
C GLY A 63 -8.13 35.27 -11.17
N GLN A 64 -9.10 34.37 -11.13
CA GLN A 64 -9.51 33.62 -9.93
C GLN A 64 -9.43 32.11 -10.17
N PRO A 65 -8.81 31.33 -9.26
CA PRO A 65 -8.87 29.87 -9.30
C PRO A 65 -10.31 29.37 -9.22
N GLY A 66 -10.57 28.24 -9.88
CA GLY A 66 -11.86 27.54 -9.77
C GLY A 66 -12.05 26.83 -8.43
N GLU A 67 -13.25 26.33 -8.21
CA GLU A 67 -13.59 25.51 -7.05
C GLU A 67 -13.13 24.06 -7.27
N PRO A 68 -12.52 23.40 -6.27
CA PRO A 68 -12.21 21.98 -6.35
C PRO A 68 -13.48 21.13 -6.50
N GLY A 69 -13.36 19.98 -7.15
CA GLY A 69 -14.44 18.99 -7.21
C GLY A 69 -14.69 18.32 -5.85
N GLN A 70 -15.82 17.64 -5.73
CA GLN A 70 -16.09 16.82 -4.55
C GLN A 70 -15.34 15.48 -4.66
N PRO A 71 -14.84 14.92 -3.55
CA PRO A 71 -14.31 13.57 -3.56
C PRO A 71 -15.42 12.55 -3.83
N GLY A 72 -15.07 11.44 -4.48
CA GLY A 72 -16.00 10.34 -4.71
C GLY A 72 -16.41 9.62 -3.42
N LYS A 73 -17.51 8.87 -3.49
CA LYS A 73 -17.95 8.00 -2.39
C LYS A 73 -17.00 6.80 -2.25
N PRO A 74 -16.68 6.37 -1.02
CA PRO A 74 -15.91 5.15 -0.80
C PRO A 74 -16.52 3.95 -1.53
N GLY A 75 -15.67 3.13 -2.12
CA GLY A 75 -16.09 1.87 -2.75
C GLY A 75 -16.64 0.87 -1.73
N CYS A 76 -17.44 -0.09 -2.20
CA CYS A 76 -17.82 -1.21 -1.37
C CYS A 76 -16.59 -2.02 -1.02
N SER A 77 -16.46 -2.32 0.26
CA SER A 77 -15.44 -3.25 0.71
C SER A 77 -15.85 -4.68 0.38
N VAL A 78 -15.01 -5.43 -0.32
CA VAL A 78 -15.27 -6.86 -0.60
C VAL A 78 -15.02 -7.74 0.65
N PHE A 79 -14.36 -7.18 1.68
CA PHE A 79 -14.08 -7.86 2.95
C PHE A 79 -15.06 -7.42 4.05
N ASN A 80 -15.96 -8.32 4.42
CA ASN A 80 -16.98 -8.24 5.47
C ASN A 80 -16.47 -8.62 6.88
N GLY A 81 -15.19 -8.93 7.05
CA GLY A 81 -14.54 -9.05 8.36
C GLY A 81 -13.99 -10.44 8.65
N LEU A 82 -14.22 -10.96 9.86
CA LEU A 82 -13.59 -12.20 10.37
C LEU A 82 -13.92 -13.44 9.52
N GLN A 83 -15.08 -13.42 8.86
CA GLN A 83 -15.60 -14.48 8.00
C GLN A 83 -14.74 -14.70 6.74
N ASP A 84 -14.12 -13.63 6.24
CA ASP A 84 -13.34 -13.65 4.99
C ASP A 84 -11.86 -13.94 5.23
N LEU A 85 -11.48 -14.11 6.49
CA LEU A 85 -10.14 -14.54 6.84
C LEU A 85 -9.95 -16.03 6.53
N PRO A 86 -8.72 -16.46 6.16
CA PRO A 86 -8.42 -17.85 5.82
C PRO A 86 -8.90 -18.83 6.89
N ASP A 87 -9.64 -19.86 6.47
CA ASP A 87 -10.10 -20.94 7.34
C ASP A 87 -9.05 -22.05 7.46
N LYS A 88 -7.84 -21.64 7.82
CA LYS A 88 -6.66 -22.49 7.98
C LYS A 88 -6.15 -22.38 9.40
N SER A 89 -5.49 -23.44 9.88
CA SER A 89 -4.80 -23.39 11.17
C SER A 89 -3.54 -22.50 11.08
N LYS A 90 -3.01 -22.07 12.24
CA LYS A 90 -1.79 -21.24 12.30
C LYS A 90 -0.64 -21.84 11.47
N SER A 91 -0.41 -23.14 11.58
CA SER A 91 0.72 -23.81 10.90
C SER A 91 0.59 -23.82 9.38
N ASP A 92 -0.62 -23.66 8.86
CA ASP A 92 -0.93 -23.72 7.44
C ASP A 92 -1.12 -22.33 6.82
N LEU A 93 -0.96 -21.27 7.63
CA LEU A 93 -1.01 -19.89 7.14
C LEU A 93 0.23 -19.59 6.31
N SER A 94 0.01 -19.36 5.01
CA SER A 94 1.03 -18.78 4.16
C SER A 94 1.34 -17.34 4.60
N GLN A 95 2.46 -16.81 4.14
CA GLN A 95 2.77 -15.39 4.36
C GLN A 95 1.70 -14.45 3.79
N LEU A 96 1.13 -14.79 2.63
CA LEU A 96 0.02 -14.03 2.05
C LEU A 96 -1.22 -14.06 2.96
N ASP A 97 -1.47 -15.20 3.61
CA ASP A 97 -2.56 -15.32 4.60
C ASP A 97 -2.30 -14.39 5.79
N LYS A 98 -1.08 -14.38 6.33
CA LYS A 98 -0.68 -13.47 7.43
C LYS A 98 -0.82 -12.00 7.02
N ALA A 99 -0.46 -11.65 5.78
CA ALA A 99 -0.60 -10.29 5.25
C ALA A 99 -2.07 -9.86 5.19
N ARG A 100 -2.93 -10.75 4.68
CA ARG A 100 -4.37 -10.52 4.61
C ARG A 100 -4.96 -10.33 6.00
N ILE A 101 -4.56 -11.14 6.98
CA ILE A 101 -5.02 -11.00 8.36
C ILE A 101 -4.58 -9.64 8.93
N ALA A 102 -3.29 -9.31 8.85
CA ALA A 102 -2.75 -8.05 9.36
C ALA A 102 -3.41 -6.82 8.72
N LEU A 103 -3.62 -6.83 7.40
CA LEU A 103 -4.31 -5.75 6.70
C LEU A 103 -5.77 -5.61 7.16
N THR A 104 -6.44 -6.73 7.43
CA THR A 104 -7.83 -6.72 7.91
C THR A 104 -7.93 -6.10 9.31
N VAL A 105 -6.94 -6.35 10.17
CA VAL A 105 -6.88 -5.73 11.51
C VAL A 105 -6.52 -4.24 11.41
N LEU A 106 -5.51 -3.88 10.62
CA LEU A 106 -5.11 -2.48 10.39
C LEU A 106 -6.24 -1.61 9.83
N THR A 107 -7.11 -2.18 9.01
CA THR A 107 -8.27 -1.48 8.45
C THR A 107 -9.48 -1.45 9.39
N GLY A 108 -9.33 -1.97 10.62
CA GLY A 108 -10.37 -1.98 11.65
C GLY A 108 -11.54 -2.92 11.35
N ARG A 109 -11.41 -3.81 10.37
CA ARG A 109 -12.47 -4.77 9.97
C ARG A 109 -12.60 -5.93 10.94
N VAL A 110 -11.50 -6.28 11.61
CA VAL A 110 -11.39 -7.32 12.62
C VAL A 110 -10.56 -6.80 13.77
N THR A 111 -10.92 -7.11 15.00
CA THR A 111 -10.09 -6.74 16.16
C THR A 111 -8.90 -7.69 16.28
N GLN A 112 -7.80 -7.20 16.84
CA GLN A 112 -6.61 -8.00 17.11
C GLN A 112 -6.94 -9.22 17.99
N ALA A 113 -7.82 -9.05 18.98
CA ALA A 113 -8.30 -10.10 19.87
C ALA A 113 -9.08 -11.19 19.11
N ASP A 114 -9.96 -10.82 18.18
CA ASP A 114 -10.74 -11.78 17.39
C ASP A 114 -9.85 -12.59 16.46
N ALA A 115 -8.88 -11.95 15.82
CA ALA A 115 -7.89 -12.62 14.97
C ALA A 115 -7.01 -13.57 15.81
N ALA A 116 -6.48 -13.10 16.94
CA ALA A 116 -5.68 -13.89 17.86
C ALA A 116 -6.43 -15.15 18.35
N LYS A 117 -7.70 -14.99 18.70
CA LYS A 117 -8.58 -16.09 19.10
C LYS A 117 -8.82 -17.09 17.98
N LYS A 118 -9.13 -16.64 16.75
CA LYS A 118 -9.38 -17.52 15.59
C LYS A 118 -8.16 -18.40 15.29
N TYR A 119 -6.96 -17.83 15.31
CA TYR A 119 -5.72 -18.53 14.97
C TYR A 119 -4.99 -19.14 16.16
N LYS A 120 -5.52 -18.97 17.38
CA LYS A 120 -4.92 -19.44 18.64
C LYS A 120 -3.47 -18.95 18.82
N ILE A 121 -3.26 -17.67 18.53
CA ILE A 121 -1.97 -16.97 18.69
C ILE A 121 -2.13 -15.80 19.65
N SER A 122 -1.00 -15.20 20.05
CA SER A 122 -1.04 -13.99 20.85
C SER A 122 -1.43 -12.78 20.00
N GLU A 123 -2.06 -11.78 20.61
CA GLU A 123 -2.26 -10.48 19.97
C GLU A 123 -0.91 -9.88 19.55
N GLN A 124 0.14 -10.04 20.35
CA GLN A 124 1.47 -9.54 20.01
C GLN A 124 2.03 -10.13 18.70
N GLU A 125 1.69 -11.37 18.37
CA GLU A 125 2.06 -11.98 17.09
C GLU A 125 1.36 -11.29 15.90
N ILE A 126 0.07 -10.95 16.04
CA ILE A 126 -0.66 -10.14 15.06
C ILE A 126 -0.02 -8.76 14.90
N SER A 127 0.32 -8.08 16.01
CA SER A 127 0.97 -6.76 15.98
C SER A 127 2.33 -6.80 15.27
N ASN A 128 3.07 -7.90 15.39
CA ASN A 128 4.31 -8.08 14.65
C ASN A 128 4.06 -8.13 13.14
N TRP A 129 3.04 -8.86 12.69
CA TRP A 129 2.68 -8.92 11.27
C TRP A 129 2.25 -7.56 10.74
N GLU A 130 1.44 -6.81 11.50
CA GLU A 130 1.05 -5.43 11.14
C GLU A 130 2.26 -4.51 10.97
N ARG A 131 3.21 -4.56 11.91
CA ARG A 131 4.44 -3.76 11.81
C ARG A 131 5.29 -4.15 10.62
N GLN A 132 5.45 -5.44 10.34
CA GLN A 132 6.17 -5.91 9.16
C GLN A 132 5.51 -5.42 7.86
N LEU A 133 4.18 -5.42 7.82
CA LEU A 133 3.39 -4.92 6.70
C LEU A 133 3.60 -3.40 6.49
N LEU A 134 3.50 -2.61 7.57
CA LEU A 134 3.62 -1.16 7.52
C LEU A 134 5.04 -0.68 7.22
N ASN A 135 6.05 -1.42 7.68
CA ASN A 135 7.45 -1.06 7.48
C ASN A 135 7.93 -1.26 6.04
N GLY A 136 7.06 -1.72 5.13
CA GLY A 136 7.34 -1.75 3.69
C GLY A 136 8.19 -2.94 3.24
N ASP A 137 8.51 -3.88 4.13
CA ASP A 137 9.25 -5.09 3.78
C ASP A 137 8.31 -6.19 3.27
N TRP A 138 7.49 -5.82 2.28
CA TRP A 138 6.49 -6.70 1.67
C TRP A 138 7.14 -7.90 0.99
N LEU A 139 8.35 -7.74 0.48
CA LEU A 139 9.10 -8.81 -0.19
C LEU A 139 9.58 -9.86 0.82
N ALA A 140 10.23 -9.47 1.91
CA ALA A 140 10.61 -10.44 2.95
C ALA A 140 9.37 -11.03 3.63
N PHE A 141 8.33 -10.22 3.80
CA PHE A 141 7.09 -10.69 4.39
C PHE A 141 6.39 -11.73 3.52
N LEU A 142 6.31 -11.56 2.20
CA LEU A 142 5.58 -12.45 1.29
C LEU A 142 6.42 -13.62 0.76
N GLN A 143 7.73 -13.65 0.99
CA GLN A 143 8.58 -14.76 0.58
C GLN A 143 8.22 -16.04 1.36
N PRO A 144 8.06 -17.19 0.69
CA PRO A 144 7.89 -18.46 1.39
C PRO A 144 9.12 -18.72 2.27
N GLU A 145 8.92 -19.08 3.54
CA GLU A 145 10.01 -19.46 4.42
C GLU A 145 10.74 -20.65 3.78
N SER A 146 12.00 -20.47 3.39
CA SER A 146 12.86 -21.55 2.94
C SER A 146 13.04 -22.51 4.11
N GLN A 147 12.50 -23.71 3.97
CA GLN A 147 12.63 -24.81 4.94
C GLN A 147 14.09 -25.18 5.20
#